data_AF-A0A0F4T069-F1
#
_entry.id   AF-A0A0F4T069-F1
#
_cell.length_a   1.000
_cell.length_b   1.000
_cell.length_c   1.000
_cell.angle_alpha   90.00
_cell.angle_beta   90.00
_cell.angle_gamma   90.00
#
_symmetry.space_group_name_H-M   'P 1'
#
loop_
_entity.id
_entity.type
_entity.pdbx_description
1 polymer ?
#
loop_
_entity_poly.entity_id
_entity_poly.type
_entity_poly.pdbx_seq_one_letter_code
_entity_poly.pdbx_strand_id
1 'polypeptide(L)'
;MARKTGIPRIQNPPSGDGHHVTSRYMNATELAERDARQKTYDDMLARQQAYEDRFVRQPQQNDPPGSSGCVFAKSCNLPDGVFNHDNPAGFVPVEKLADYGKFSLLGGRERDEAGNIPLKKISGSALPRSFGTLILGGVGAAGSGAAASGAGVVTAGVVAGALAGVVALLWPSTLGDSSLYSEEQLKSIKEGRTRVRLHIEHQANGTLKAYGYNTQKRSDWEMIPVVQFVAQGSQQVADFGNGVTLIWTPAVDLSSTSGVPPLEGVPKAPQIWIYPPTPAADSIIVNPIYPPEYKDFILVFPADSGIKPLYIVFSLRFHAARYHGKTDTPVKSKGPENGQEALDNSVQIKPTSERRIGIDPKTNEFVVFDHTGGDDYHGHVRAWNKLHQDMKNVLIKAKKADTKGNILGAKQ
;
A
#
# COMPACT_ATOMS: atom_id res chain seq x y z
N MET A 1 -17.24 -39.71 -27.55
CA MET A 1 -15.98 -39.02 -27.16
C MET A 1 -16.13 -37.55 -27.51
N ALA A 2 -16.08 -36.64 -26.53
CA ALA A 2 -16.20 -35.21 -26.79
C ALA A 2 -15.01 -34.74 -27.64
N ARG A 3 -15.29 -34.03 -28.75
CA ARG A 3 -14.25 -33.47 -29.62
C ARG A 3 -13.42 -32.47 -28.81
N LYS A 4 -12.10 -32.65 -28.74
CA LYS A 4 -11.14 -31.74 -28.08
C LYS A 4 -10.91 -30.45 -28.90
N THR A 5 -11.96 -29.92 -29.52
CA THR A 5 -11.92 -28.67 -30.27
C THR A 5 -11.92 -27.51 -29.29
N GLY A 6 -10.80 -26.79 -29.19
CA GLY A 6 -10.66 -25.59 -28.35
C GLY A 6 -9.67 -25.70 -27.17
N ILE A 7 -9.13 -26.88 -26.87
CA ILE A 7 -8.15 -27.05 -25.79
C ILE A 7 -6.75 -26.73 -26.33
N PRO A 8 -6.01 -25.74 -25.78
CA PRO A 8 -4.66 -25.42 -26.20
C PRO A 8 -3.68 -26.58 -25.98
N ARG A 9 -2.62 -26.63 -26.79
CA ARG A 9 -1.54 -27.64 -26.66
C ARG A 9 -0.33 -27.02 -25.96
N ILE A 10 0.32 -27.81 -25.10
CA ILE A 10 1.60 -27.50 -24.46
C ILE A 10 2.65 -28.50 -24.94
N GLN A 11 3.89 -28.04 -25.14
CA GLN A 11 5.01 -28.92 -25.48
C GLN A 11 5.37 -29.81 -24.29
N ASN A 12 5.64 -31.08 -24.56
CA ASN A 12 6.18 -31.98 -23.55
C ASN A 12 7.66 -31.69 -23.32
N PRO A 13 8.20 -32.03 -22.14
CA PRO A 13 9.64 -32.07 -21.93
C PRO A 13 10.29 -32.99 -22.98
N PRO A 14 11.52 -32.69 -23.45
CA PRO A 14 12.22 -33.55 -24.39
C PRO A 14 12.35 -34.97 -23.82
N SER A 15 12.01 -35.99 -24.63
CA SER A 15 12.30 -37.39 -24.32
C SER A 15 12.97 -38.06 -25.51
N GLY A 16 13.90 -38.98 -25.24
CA GLY A 16 14.73 -39.63 -26.27
C GLY A 16 15.87 -38.75 -26.79
N ASP A 17 16.29 -39.00 -28.02
CA ASP A 17 17.40 -38.43 -28.79
C ASP A 17 17.23 -36.94 -29.18
N GLY A 18 16.33 -36.20 -28.51
CA GLY A 18 16.24 -34.74 -28.57
C GLY A 18 15.68 -34.14 -29.87
N HIS A 19 15.46 -34.95 -30.92
CA HIS A 19 15.03 -34.47 -32.24
C HIS A 19 13.50 -34.43 -32.46
N HIS A 20 12.70 -34.91 -31.51
CA HIS A 20 11.24 -34.97 -31.63
C HIS A 20 10.52 -34.12 -30.56
N VAL A 21 10.03 -32.94 -30.96
CA VAL A 21 9.18 -32.10 -30.11
C VAL A 21 7.74 -32.64 -30.14
N THR A 22 7.32 -33.29 -29.05
CA THR A 22 5.93 -33.75 -28.90
C THR A 22 5.11 -32.72 -28.11
N SER A 23 3.80 -32.65 -28.38
CA SER A 23 2.89 -31.76 -27.64
C SER A 23 1.61 -32.48 -27.24
N ARG A 24 1.07 -32.14 -26.07
CA ARG A 24 -0.18 -32.68 -25.53
C ARG A 24 -1.18 -31.56 -25.29
N TYR A 25 -2.45 -31.93 -25.18
CA TYR A 25 -3.48 -31.01 -24.70
C TYR A 25 -3.19 -30.64 -23.24
N MET A 26 -3.47 -29.39 -22.87
CA MET A 26 -3.47 -28.98 -21.48
C MET A 26 -4.45 -29.84 -20.67
N ASN A 27 -4.03 -30.24 -19.47
CA ASN A 27 -4.92 -30.91 -18.52
C ASN A 27 -5.80 -29.86 -17.79
N ALA A 28 -6.75 -30.32 -16.99
CA ALA A 28 -7.69 -29.43 -16.29
C ALA A 28 -6.99 -28.42 -15.36
N THR A 29 -5.92 -28.83 -14.68
CA THR A 29 -5.16 -27.97 -13.78
C THR A 29 -4.40 -26.89 -14.53
N GLU A 30 -3.71 -27.24 -15.62
CA GLU A 30 -2.97 -26.29 -16.46
C GLU A 30 -3.88 -25.28 -17.16
N LEU A 31 -5.09 -25.72 -17.52
CA LEU A 31 -6.10 -24.84 -18.08
C LEU A 31 -6.62 -23.86 -17.03
N ALA A 32 -6.93 -24.32 -15.82
CA ALA A 32 -7.33 -23.46 -14.70
C ALA A 32 -6.24 -22.43 -14.33
N GLU A 33 -4.96 -22.83 -14.32
CA GLU A 33 -3.85 -21.91 -14.10
C GLU A 33 -3.70 -20.88 -15.22
N ARG A 34 -3.89 -21.29 -16.47
CA ARG A 34 -3.88 -20.37 -17.62
C ARG A 34 -5.04 -19.39 -17.53
N ASP A 35 -6.23 -19.85 -17.23
CA ASP A 35 -7.43 -19.01 -17.11
C ASP A 35 -7.30 -18.04 -15.94
N ALA A 36 -6.72 -18.46 -14.81
CA ALA A 36 -6.39 -17.57 -13.69
C ALA A 36 -5.36 -16.49 -14.08
N ARG A 37 -4.32 -16.85 -14.86
CA ARG A 37 -3.35 -15.88 -15.40
C ARG A 37 -3.98 -14.92 -16.41
N GLN A 38 -4.88 -15.41 -17.26
CA GLN A 38 -5.60 -14.58 -18.22
C GLN A 38 -6.56 -13.63 -17.51
N LYS A 39 -7.30 -14.12 -16.52
CA LYS A 39 -8.21 -13.33 -15.70
C LYS A 39 -7.49 -12.21 -14.96
N THR A 40 -6.34 -12.50 -14.34
CA THR A 40 -5.52 -11.46 -13.68
C THR A 40 -5.04 -10.39 -14.67
N TYR A 41 -4.68 -10.78 -15.90
CA TYR A 41 -4.32 -9.83 -16.95
C TYR A 41 -5.51 -8.96 -17.40
N ASP A 42 -6.68 -9.57 -17.61
CA ASP A 42 -7.89 -8.89 -18.03
C ASP A 42 -8.44 -7.95 -16.93
N ASP A 43 -8.37 -8.35 -15.65
CA ASP A 43 -8.77 -7.53 -14.50
C ASP A 43 -7.83 -6.32 -14.33
N MET A 44 -6.53 -6.50 -14.60
CA MET A 44 -5.55 -5.40 -14.64
C MET A 44 -5.92 -4.38 -15.73
N LEU A 45 -6.20 -4.84 -16.95
CA LEU A 45 -6.68 -4.01 -18.05
C LEU A 45 -7.99 -3.30 -17.72
N ALA A 46 -8.92 -3.96 -17.02
CA ALA A 46 -10.19 -3.36 -16.63
C ALA A 46 -10.03 -2.27 -15.57
N ARG A 47 -9.12 -2.45 -14.60
CA ARG A 47 -8.75 -1.40 -13.62
C ARG A 47 -8.11 -0.21 -14.32
N GLN A 48 -7.22 -0.47 -15.28
CA GLN A 48 -6.61 0.56 -16.12
C GLN A 48 -7.68 1.33 -16.90
N GLN A 49 -8.61 0.65 -17.58
CA GLN A 49 -9.66 1.31 -18.35
C GLN A 49 -10.61 2.12 -17.47
N ALA A 50 -11.08 1.56 -16.35
CA ALA A 50 -11.96 2.25 -15.41
C ALA A 50 -11.32 3.54 -14.85
N TYR A 51 -9.99 3.53 -14.78
CA TYR A 51 -9.19 4.66 -14.38
C TYR A 51 -9.00 5.71 -15.49
N GLU A 52 -8.62 5.28 -16.69
CA GLU A 52 -8.51 6.15 -17.85
C GLU A 52 -9.85 6.84 -18.15
N ASP A 53 -10.97 6.12 -18.08
CA ASP A 53 -12.32 6.66 -18.26
C ASP A 53 -12.69 7.73 -17.22
N ARG A 54 -12.15 7.62 -15.99
CA ARG A 54 -12.32 8.66 -14.95
C ARG A 54 -11.55 9.93 -15.30
N PHE A 55 -10.43 9.83 -15.99
CA PHE A 55 -9.49 10.92 -16.25
C PHE A 55 -9.74 11.62 -17.59
N VAL A 56 -9.95 10.88 -18.68
CA VAL A 56 -10.19 11.43 -20.04
C VAL A 56 -11.46 12.29 -20.10
N ARG A 57 -12.43 12.08 -19.20
CA ARG A 57 -13.68 12.86 -19.13
C ARG A 57 -13.66 14.03 -18.14
N GLN A 58 -12.59 14.22 -17.37
CA GLN A 58 -12.47 15.39 -16.50
C GLN A 58 -11.66 16.48 -17.21
N PRO A 59 -12.23 17.69 -17.40
CA PRO A 59 -11.42 18.83 -17.83
C PRO A 59 -10.28 19.01 -16.82
N GLN A 60 -9.05 19.19 -17.30
CA GLN A 60 -7.97 19.71 -16.47
C GLN A 60 -8.47 21.02 -15.86
N GLN A 61 -8.81 21.01 -14.58
CA GLN A 61 -9.13 22.24 -13.87
C GLN A 61 -7.83 23.04 -13.81
N ASN A 62 -7.84 24.20 -14.48
CA ASN A 62 -6.76 25.16 -14.34
C ASN A 62 -6.65 25.55 -12.86
N ASP A 63 -5.43 25.50 -12.32
CA ASP A 63 -5.15 25.89 -10.93
C ASP A 63 -5.73 27.29 -10.65
N PRO A 64 -6.47 27.47 -9.54
CA PRO A 64 -6.92 28.80 -9.14
C PRO A 64 -5.70 29.71 -8.88
N PRO A 65 -5.72 30.97 -9.34
CA PRO A 65 -4.59 31.88 -9.19
C PRO A 65 -4.43 32.25 -7.71
N GLY A 66 -3.45 31.65 -7.04
CA GLY A 66 -3.17 31.90 -5.62
C GLY A 66 -2.33 30.83 -4.89
N SER A 67 -2.14 29.63 -5.46
CA SER A 67 -1.20 28.65 -4.91
C SER A 67 0.21 28.91 -5.45
N SER A 68 1.09 29.47 -4.62
CA SER A 68 2.53 29.46 -4.90
C SER A 68 2.94 28.00 -5.19
N GLY A 69 3.52 27.76 -6.37
CA GLY A 69 3.71 26.44 -7.00
C GLY A 69 4.74 25.51 -6.35
N CYS A 70 4.71 25.37 -5.03
CA CYS A 70 5.60 24.48 -4.29
C CYS A 70 5.17 23.01 -4.42
N VAL A 71 6.14 22.10 -4.33
CA VAL A 71 5.97 20.65 -4.25
C VAL A 71 6.79 20.10 -3.09
N PHE A 72 6.35 19.02 -2.48
CA PHE A 72 7.04 18.41 -1.34
C PHE A 72 8.30 17.66 -1.78
N ALA A 73 8.17 16.87 -2.85
CA ALA A 73 9.26 16.12 -3.44
C ALA A 73 9.11 16.15 -4.97
N LYS A 74 10.24 16.28 -5.67
CA LYS A 74 10.36 16.18 -7.13
C LYS A 74 11.69 15.53 -7.51
N SER A 75 11.81 15.12 -8.76
CA SER A 75 13.05 14.60 -9.32
C SER A 75 14.14 15.68 -9.34
N CYS A 76 15.34 15.32 -8.91
CA CYS A 76 16.54 16.16 -9.02
C CYS A 76 17.09 16.24 -10.44
N ASN A 77 16.54 15.47 -11.39
CA ASN A 77 16.90 15.54 -12.81
C ASN A 77 16.17 16.69 -13.54
N LEU A 78 15.25 17.38 -12.86
CA LEU A 78 14.53 18.51 -13.41
C LEU A 78 15.29 19.83 -13.15
N PRO A 79 15.20 20.81 -14.06
CA PRO A 79 15.74 22.15 -13.83
C PRO A 79 15.15 22.84 -12.58
N ASP A 80 15.85 23.86 -12.11
CA ASP A 80 15.41 24.71 -10.99
C ASP A 80 14.02 25.30 -11.27
N GLY A 81 13.14 25.23 -10.27
CA GLY A 81 11.77 25.74 -10.40
C GLY A 81 10.82 24.84 -11.20
N VAL A 82 11.33 23.86 -11.95
CA VAL A 82 10.52 22.97 -12.80
C VAL A 82 10.17 21.69 -12.06
N PHE A 83 8.89 21.40 -11.85
CA PHE A 83 8.45 20.19 -11.13
C PHE A 83 7.69 19.18 -11.99
N ASN A 84 7.52 19.45 -13.28
CA ASN A 84 6.96 18.50 -14.24
C ASN A 84 7.99 18.20 -15.32
N HIS A 85 7.97 17.00 -15.88
CA HIS A 85 8.71 16.76 -17.11
C HIS A 85 7.93 17.44 -18.23
N ASP A 86 8.63 18.24 -19.03
CA ASP A 86 8.05 18.91 -20.19
C ASP A 86 8.85 18.50 -21.41
N ASN A 87 8.33 17.49 -22.11
CA ASN A 87 8.90 16.99 -23.36
C ASN A 87 7.84 17.20 -24.46
N PRO A 88 8.18 17.87 -25.58
CA PRO A 88 7.26 18.06 -26.70
C PRO A 88 6.66 16.76 -27.26
N ALA A 89 7.36 15.63 -27.13
CA ALA A 89 6.88 14.30 -27.53
C ALA A 89 6.01 13.60 -26.45
N GLY A 90 5.76 14.25 -25.31
CA GLY A 90 5.00 13.70 -24.18
C GLY A 90 5.74 12.62 -23.37
N PHE A 91 7.02 12.41 -23.63
CA PHE A 91 7.82 11.39 -22.94
C PHE A 91 8.17 11.81 -21.50
N VAL A 92 7.90 10.92 -20.56
CA VAL A 92 8.27 11.06 -19.14
C VAL A 92 9.10 9.82 -18.76
N PRO A 93 10.34 9.98 -18.26
CA PRO A 93 11.22 8.85 -17.99
C PRO A 93 10.77 8.04 -16.77
N VAL A 94 11.12 6.75 -16.75
CA VAL A 94 11.14 5.95 -15.52
C VAL A 94 12.41 6.32 -14.76
N GLU A 95 12.25 6.71 -13.50
CA GLU A 95 13.35 7.21 -12.65
C GLU A 95 13.57 6.32 -11.44
N LYS A 96 14.70 6.49 -10.75
CA LYS A 96 14.97 5.78 -9.49
C LYS A 96 14.37 6.60 -8.35
N LEU A 97 13.92 5.93 -7.28
CA LEU A 97 13.50 6.64 -6.06
C LEU A 97 14.60 7.56 -5.50
N ALA A 98 15.87 7.18 -5.68
CA ALA A 98 17.03 7.98 -5.26
C ALA A 98 17.09 9.36 -5.95
N ASP A 99 16.48 9.52 -7.13
CA ASP A 99 16.43 10.80 -7.84
C ASP A 99 15.44 11.78 -7.16
N TYR A 100 14.55 11.28 -6.29
CA TYR A 100 13.59 12.09 -5.54
C TYR A 100 14.03 12.37 -4.10
N GLY A 101 14.94 11.56 -3.54
CA GLY A 101 15.36 11.73 -2.17
C GLY A 101 16.00 10.51 -1.52
N LYS A 102 16.35 10.68 -0.24
CA LYS A 102 16.89 9.60 0.60
C LYS A 102 15.75 8.79 1.19
N PHE A 103 15.74 7.50 0.90
CA PHE A 103 14.72 6.57 1.35
C PHE A 103 15.21 5.67 2.49
N SER A 104 14.34 5.31 3.43
CA SER A 104 14.55 4.25 4.42
C SER A 104 13.30 3.38 4.54
N LEU A 105 13.50 2.05 4.54
CA LEU A 105 12.43 1.07 4.74
C LEU A 105 12.53 0.52 6.16
N LEU A 106 11.42 0.59 6.89
CA LEU A 106 11.30 0.11 8.25
C LEU A 106 10.21 -0.95 8.34
N GLY A 107 10.34 -1.85 9.31
CA GLY A 107 9.28 -2.77 9.66
C GLY A 107 9.52 -3.42 11.01
N GLY A 108 8.45 -3.98 11.56
CA GLY A 108 8.49 -4.75 12.81
C GLY A 108 7.91 -6.13 12.61
N ARG A 109 8.27 -7.07 13.48
CA ARG A 109 7.76 -8.46 13.47
C ARG A 109 6.87 -8.76 14.65
N GLU A 110 7.16 -8.13 15.77
CA GLU A 110 6.53 -8.40 17.05
C GLU A 110 5.80 -7.16 17.53
N ARG A 111 4.78 -7.39 18.35
CA ARG A 111 4.07 -6.33 19.06
C ARG A 111 4.66 -6.21 20.47
N ASP A 112 4.74 -4.99 20.99
CA ASP A 112 5.06 -4.74 22.39
C ASP A 112 3.85 -5.08 23.30
N GLU A 113 4.03 -4.92 24.61
CA GLU A 113 2.97 -5.19 25.61
C GLU A 113 1.72 -4.31 25.41
N ALA A 114 1.87 -3.15 24.78
CA ALA A 114 0.79 -2.24 24.44
C ALA A 114 0.16 -2.55 23.07
N GLY A 115 0.62 -3.61 22.38
CA GLY A 115 0.10 -4.03 21.08
C GLY A 115 0.65 -3.24 19.90
N ASN A 116 1.59 -2.32 20.12
CA ASN A 116 2.20 -1.53 19.06
C ASN A 116 3.37 -2.27 18.41
N ILE A 117 3.79 -1.86 17.22
CA ILE A 117 4.85 -2.51 16.46
C ILE A 117 6.10 -1.63 16.47
N PRO A 118 7.14 -1.99 17.25
CA PRO A 118 8.43 -1.32 17.19
C PRO A 118 9.05 -1.48 15.79
N LEU A 119 9.32 -0.36 15.13
CA LEU A 119 9.87 -0.36 13.79
C LEU A 119 11.40 -0.44 13.84
N LYS A 120 11.96 -1.39 13.09
CA LYS A 120 13.39 -1.57 12.90
C LYS A 120 13.74 -1.37 11.44
N LYS A 121 15.00 -1.01 11.16
CA LYS A 121 15.45 -0.74 9.81
C LYS A 121 15.57 -2.04 9.01
N ILE A 122 14.91 -2.08 7.85
CA ILE A 122 15.01 -3.14 6.85
C ILE A 122 16.10 -2.77 5.84
N SER A 123 16.00 -1.61 5.21
CA SER A 123 16.92 -1.21 4.13
C SER A 123 16.92 0.29 3.87
N GLY A 124 17.72 0.72 2.88
CA GLY A 124 17.84 2.12 2.47
C GLY A 124 18.89 2.90 3.25
N SER A 125 18.77 4.23 3.20
CA SER A 125 19.67 5.20 3.82
C SER A 125 19.73 5.03 5.33
N ALA A 126 20.88 5.34 5.94
CA ALA A 126 20.97 5.40 7.39
C ALA A 126 20.08 6.52 7.93
N LEU A 127 19.30 6.22 8.97
CA LEU A 127 18.59 7.25 9.73
C LEU A 127 19.60 8.01 10.60
N PRO A 128 19.52 9.35 10.68
CA PRO A 128 20.36 10.11 11.60
C PRO A 128 20.21 9.60 13.03
N ARG A 129 21.28 9.62 13.83
CA ARG A 129 21.20 9.16 15.23
C ARG A 129 20.21 9.97 16.07
N SER A 130 20.09 11.27 15.78
CA SER A 130 19.10 12.16 16.38
C SER A 130 17.65 11.80 16.04
N PHE A 131 17.41 10.91 15.07
CA PHE A 131 16.07 10.53 14.66
C PHE A 131 15.31 9.77 15.75
N GLY A 132 16.00 9.12 16.69
CA GLY A 132 15.34 8.35 17.75
C GLY A 132 14.64 7.10 17.23
N THR A 133 13.51 6.73 17.83
CA THR A 133 12.77 5.50 17.51
C THR A 133 11.36 5.78 17.01
N LEU A 134 10.84 4.85 16.21
CA LEU A 134 9.47 4.86 15.73
C LEU A 134 8.75 3.58 16.13
N ILE A 135 7.50 3.73 16.54
CA ILE A 135 6.58 2.65 16.85
C ILE A 135 5.32 2.89 16.03
N LEU A 136 4.91 1.91 15.23
CA LEU A 136 3.62 1.94 14.54
C LEU A 136 2.55 1.49 15.53
N GLY A 137 1.62 2.39 15.86
CA GLY A 137 0.54 2.14 16.79
C GLY A 137 -0.77 1.92 16.06
N GLY A 138 -1.57 1.01 16.59
CA GLY A 138 -3.01 0.95 16.32
C GLY A 138 -3.74 1.38 17.57
N VAL A 139 -4.81 2.18 17.50
CA VAL A 139 -5.58 2.55 18.71
C VAL A 139 -6.23 1.29 19.32
N GLY A 140 -5.48 0.59 20.17
CA GLY A 140 -6.06 -0.14 21.28
C GLY A 140 -6.59 0.92 22.23
N ALA A 141 -7.91 1.06 22.30
CA ALA A 141 -8.57 1.98 23.19
C ALA A 141 -7.91 1.95 24.58
N ALA A 142 -7.38 3.09 25.02
CA ALA A 142 -7.19 3.33 26.44
C ALA A 142 -8.59 3.31 27.08
N GLY A 143 -9.01 2.15 27.61
CA GLY A 143 -10.33 2.00 28.21
C GLY A 143 -10.73 0.57 28.53
N SER A 144 -10.62 0.22 29.82
CA SER A 144 -11.20 -0.92 30.54
C SER A 144 -10.70 -2.33 30.21
N GLY A 145 -10.03 -2.92 31.20
CA GLY A 145 -9.43 -4.24 31.11
C GLY A 145 -10.44 -5.37 30.93
N ALA A 146 -10.02 -6.34 30.15
CA ALA A 146 -10.32 -7.74 30.38
C ALA A 146 -9.02 -8.50 30.14
N ALA A 147 -8.37 -8.90 31.22
CA ALA A 147 -7.29 -9.86 31.18
C ALA A 147 -7.83 -11.16 30.57
N ALA A 148 -7.42 -11.49 29.35
CA ALA A 148 -7.50 -12.84 28.85
C ALA A 148 -6.15 -13.51 29.12
N SER A 149 -5.97 -13.98 30.35
CA SER A 149 -4.97 -14.97 30.69
C SER A 149 -5.22 -16.22 29.85
N GLY A 150 -4.37 -16.41 28.84
CA GLY A 150 -4.39 -17.58 27.98
C GLY A 150 -2.98 -17.84 27.48
N ALA A 151 -2.18 -18.52 28.30
CA ALA A 151 -0.92 -19.11 27.88
C ALA A 151 -1.19 -20.06 26.70
N GLY A 152 -0.85 -19.59 25.51
CA GLY A 152 -0.95 -20.36 24.29
C GLY A 152 -0.05 -19.70 23.27
N VAL A 153 1.16 -20.24 23.11
CA VAL A 153 2.05 -19.90 22.01
C VAL A 153 1.26 -20.09 20.70
N VAL A 154 0.88 -18.99 20.07
CA VAL A 154 0.02 -18.95 18.88
C VAL A 154 0.87 -19.15 17.63
N THR A 155 1.27 -20.39 17.36
CA THR A 155 1.85 -20.80 16.08
C THR A 155 0.75 -21.27 15.13
N ALA A 156 -0.04 -20.34 14.60
CA ALA A 156 -0.85 -20.59 13.41
C ALA A 156 -0.12 -19.97 12.20
N GLY A 157 0.78 -20.75 11.59
CA GLY A 157 1.35 -20.46 10.28
C GLY A 157 1.98 -19.08 10.08
N VAL A 158 2.73 -18.56 11.05
CA VAL A 158 3.65 -17.45 10.77
C VAL A 158 4.80 -18.04 9.98
N VAL A 159 4.88 -17.75 8.67
CA VAL A 159 6.11 -17.99 7.91
C VAL A 159 7.24 -17.30 8.67
N ALA A 160 8.26 -18.06 9.08
CA ALA A 160 9.43 -17.48 9.73
C ALA A 160 9.95 -16.31 8.88
N GLY A 161 9.85 -15.09 9.39
CA GLY A 161 10.25 -13.86 8.69
C GLY A 161 9.14 -12.84 8.41
N ALA A 162 7.86 -13.14 8.65
CA ALA A 162 6.75 -12.25 8.31
C ALA A 162 6.71 -10.95 9.14
N LEU A 163 6.70 -9.79 8.47
CA LEU A 163 6.61 -8.45 9.08
C LEU A 163 5.17 -8.13 9.52
N ALA A 164 4.99 -7.71 10.78
CA ALA A 164 3.73 -7.25 11.37
C ALA A 164 3.29 -5.88 10.84
N GLY A 165 4.24 -5.04 10.44
CA GLY A 165 3.98 -3.73 9.83
C GLY A 165 5.19 -3.24 9.04
N VAL A 166 4.95 -2.46 7.98
CA VAL A 166 5.98 -1.93 7.08
C VAL A 166 5.72 -0.46 6.80
N VAL A 167 6.77 0.35 6.89
CA VAL A 167 6.74 1.79 6.67
C VAL A 167 7.91 2.19 5.78
N ALA A 168 7.65 3.02 4.78
CA ALA A 168 8.72 3.72 4.08
C ALA A 168 8.72 5.20 4.38
N LEU A 169 9.95 5.72 4.50
CA LEU A 169 10.25 7.12 4.71
C LEU A 169 11.06 7.63 3.52
N LEU A 170 10.72 8.80 3.01
CA LEU A 170 11.47 9.50 1.95
C LEU A 170 11.71 10.95 2.38
N TRP A 171 12.98 11.30 2.57
CA TRP A 171 13.42 12.69 2.69
C TRP A 171 13.64 13.27 1.30
N PRO A 172 12.91 14.34 0.91
CA PRO A 172 13.10 14.98 -0.39
C PRO A 172 14.55 15.38 -0.63
N SER A 173 15.01 15.28 -1.88
CA SER A 173 16.28 15.85 -2.30
C SER A 173 16.34 17.34 -1.96
N THR A 174 17.48 17.81 -1.44
CA THR A 174 17.70 19.23 -1.21
C THR A 174 18.17 19.85 -2.52
N LEU A 175 17.28 20.56 -3.21
CA LEU A 175 17.54 21.10 -4.55
C LEU A 175 18.05 22.54 -4.52
N GLY A 176 17.90 23.24 -3.39
CA GLY A 176 18.29 24.65 -3.27
C GLY A 176 17.45 25.61 -4.14
N ASP A 177 16.39 25.11 -4.78
CA ASP A 177 15.48 25.89 -5.59
C ASP A 177 14.22 26.30 -4.80
N SER A 178 13.50 27.30 -5.30
CA SER A 178 12.28 27.81 -4.68
C SER A 178 11.03 26.97 -5.00
N SER A 179 11.22 25.74 -5.49
CA SER A 179 10.12 24.86 -5.90
C SER A 179 9.62 23.97 -4.76
N LEU A 180 10.36 23.89 -3.65
CA LEU A 180 9.99 23.06 -2.51
C LEU A 180 9.24 23.87 -1.44
N TYR A 181 8.29 23.22 -0.75
CA TYR A 181 7.65 23.83 0.42
C TYR A 181 8.68 24.12 1.51
N SER A 182 8.52 25.25 2.19
CA SER A 182 9.18 25.50 3.48
C SER A 182 8.50 24.70 4.59
N GLU A 183 9.20 24.49 5.71
CA GLU A 183 8.62 23.79 6.86
C GLU A 183 7.44 24.57 7.46
N GLU A 184 7.52 25.90 7.48
CA GLU A 184 6.46 26.78 7.95
C GLU A 184 5.20 26.66 7.08
N GLN A 185 5.38 26.58 5.76
CA GLN A 185 4.27 26.35 4.84
C GLN A 185 3.61 25.00 5.12
N LEU A 186 4.38 23.92 5.26
CA LEU A 186 3.85 22.58 5.57
C LEU A 186 3.07 22.57 6.89
N LYS A 187 3.53 23.28 7.92
CA LYS A 187 2.81 23.40 9.21
C LYS A 187 1.46 24.10 9.09
N SER A 188 1.26 24.92 8.06
CA SER A 188 0.05 25.73 7.85
C SER A 188 -0.98 25.14 6.89
N ILE A 189 -0.65 24.03 6.21
CA ILE A 189 -1.52 23.40 5.21
C ILE A 189 -1.98 22.00 5.66
N LYS A 190 -3.14 21.57 5.16
CA LYS A 190 -3.71 20.24 5.44
C LYS A 190 -3.36 19.21 4.37
N GLU A 191 -3.04 19.67 3.17
CA GLU A 191 -2.61 18.84 2.06
C GLU A 191 -1.46 19.55 1.34
N GLY A 192 -0.47 18.79 0.91
CA GLY A 192 0.69 19.28 0.17
C GLY A 192 0.81 18.57 -1.17
N ARG A 193 1.20 19.33 -2.19
CA ARG A 193 1.48 18.79 -3.52
C ARG A 193 2.77 17.96 -3.50
N THR A 194 2.82 16.81 -4.14
CA THR A 194 4.03 15.99 -4.34
C THR A 194 4.12 15.52 -5.78
N ARG A 195 5.33 15.22 -6.27
CA ARG A 195 5.57 14.61 -7.59
C ARG A 195 5.94 13.13 -7.52
N VAL A 196 5.92 12.54 -6.33
CA VAL A 196 6.15 11.11 -6.13
C VAL A 196 5.14 10.55 -5.14
N ARG A 197 4.59 9.39 -5.49
CA ARG A 197 3.68 8.58 -4.67
C ARG A 197 4.21 7.15 -4.66
N LEU A 198 4.44 6.58 -3.48
CA LEU A 198 5.05 5.27 -3.29
C LEU A 198 4.00 4.26 -2.83
N HIS A 199 4.17 3.03 -3.27
CA HIS A 199 3.42 1.88 -2.81
C HIS A 199 4.37 0.81 -2.29
N ILE A 200 3.98 0.17 -1.20
CA ILE A 200 4.71 -0.95 -0.60
C ILE A 200 3.70 -2.02 -0.20
N GLU A 201 4.04 -3.25 -0.54
CA GLU A 201 3.20 -4.42 -0.35
C GLU A 201 4.07 -5.55 0.21
N HIS A 202 3.57 -6.21 1.27
CA HIS A 202 4.14 -7.45 1.75
C HIS A 202 3.44 -8.62 1.06
N GLN A 203 4.19 -9.36 0.25
CA GLN A 203 3.67 -10.48 -0.53
C GLN A 203 3.55 -11.75 0.31
N ALA A 204 2.62 -12.64 -0.06
CA ALA A 204 2.33 -13.88 0.66
C ALA A 204 3.53 -14.83 0.81
N ASN A 205 4.54 -14.71 -0.05
CA ASN A 205 5.80 -15.48 -0.01
C ASN A 205 6.86 -14.89 0.94
N GLY A 206 6.54 -13.81 1.67
CA GLY A 206 7.47 -13.12 2.58
C GLY A 206 8.36 -12.06 1.91
N THR A 207 8.24 -11.83 0.60
CA THR A 207 9.00 -10.77 -0.09
C THR A 207 8.27 -9.42 -0.06
N LEU A 208 9.01 -8.34 -0.21
CA LEU A 208 8.46 -6.99 -0.33
C LEU A 208 8.41 -6.57 -1.80
N LYS A 209 7.27 -6.08 -2.24
CA LYS A 209 7.08 -5.40 -3.52
C LYS A 209 6.94 -3.90 -3.24
N ALA A 210 7.63 -3.09 -4.01
CA ALA A 210 7.50 -1.64 -3.92
C ALA A 210 7.76 -0.99 -5.27
N TYR A 211 7.01 0.05 -5.56
CA TYR A 211 7.12 0.88 -6.76
C TYR A 211 6.55 2.26 -6.43
N GLY A 212 6.75 3.22 -7.32
CA GLY A 212 6.08 4.51 -7.20
C GLY A 212 5.66 5.06 -8.54
N TYR A 213 4.87 6.11 -8.48
CA TYR A 213 4.45 6.86 -9.63
C TYR A 213 4.86 8.32 -9.51
N ASN A 214 5.27 8.91 -10.63
CA ASN A 214 5.34 10.34 -10.80
C ASN A 214 3.93 10.88 -11.06
N THR A 215 3.53 11.93 -10.33
CA THR A 215 2.16 12.46 -10.46
C THR A 215 2.00 13.38 -11.68
N GLN A 216 3.09 13.97 -12.20
CA GLN A 216 3.05 14.97 -13.27
C GLN A 216 1.92 16.00 -13.05
N LYS A 217 1.04 16.18 -14.04
CA LYS A 217 -0.11 17.09 -14.03
C LYS A 217 -1.40 16.43 -13.53
N ARG A 218 -1.33 15.27 -12.85
CA ARG A 218 -2.50 14.57 -12.31
C ARG A 218 -2.91 15.15 -10.96
N SER A 219 -3.89 16.06 -11.00
CA SER A 219 -4.43 16.71 -9.81
C SER A 219 -5.05 15.73 -8.81
N ASP A 220 -5.58 14.60 -9.30
CA ASP A 220 -6.14 13.53 -8.45
C ASP A 220 -5.07 12.72 -7.70
N TRP A 221 -3.78 12.89 -8.02
CA TRP A 221 -2.66 12.18 -7.39
C TRP A 221 -1.70 13.10 -6.65
N GLU A 222 -1.62 14.38 -7.02
CA GLU A 222 -0.54 15.22 -6.53
C GLU A 222 -0.74 15.70 -5.10
N MET A 223 -1.99 15.81 -4.63
CA MET A 223 -2.29 16.28 -3.28
C MET A 223 -2.35 15.10 -2.30
N ILE A 224 -1.59 15.18 -1.21
CA ILE A 224 -1.63 14.21 -0.10
C ILE A 224 -1.75 14.93 1.23
N PRO A 225 -2.32 14.29 2.27
CA PRO A 225 -2.50 14.95 3.55
C PRO A 225 -1.16 15.23 4.24
N VAL A 226 -1.12 16.36 4.94
CA VAL A 226 -0.03 16.73 5.84
C VAL A 226 -0.43 16.38 7.26
N VAL A 227 0.36 15.55 7.91
CA VAL A 227 0.17 15.08 9.28
C VAL A 227 1.33 15.60 10.13
N GLN A 228 1.01 16.06 11.33
CA GLN A 228 1.99 16.59 12.27
C GLN A 228 1.99 15.72 13.53
N PHE A 229 3.15 15.60 14.17
CA PHE A 229 3.21 15.05 15.51
C PHE A 229 2.58 15.99 16.53
N VAL A 230 1.82 15.42 17.46
CA VAL A 230 1.23 16.12 18.59
C VAL A 230 1.73 15.47 19.88
N ALA A 231 2.13 16.30 20.85
CA ALA A 231 2.52 15.82 22.16
C ALA A 231 1.30 15.19 22.88
N GLN A 232 1.44 13.94 23.29
CA GLN A 232 0.48 13.22 24.14
C GLN A 232 1.24 12.67 25.35
N GLY A 233 1.15 13.36 26.48
CA GLY A 233 1.98 13.07 27.65
C GLY A 233 3.47 13.23 27.32
N SER A 234 4.24 12.16 27.45
CA SER A 234 5.67 12.13 27.10
C SER A 234 5.95 11.65 25.67
N GLN A 235 4.91 11.34 24.88
CA GLN A 235 5.04 10.79 23.54
C GLN A 235 4.72 11.85 22.47
N GLN A 236 5.31 11.70 21.29
CA GLN A 236 4.91 12.44 20.10
C GLN A 236 4.11 11.50 19.21
N VAL A 237 2.84 11.81 18.96
CA VAL A 237 1.92 10.93 18.22
C VAL A 237 1.44 11.63 16.96
N ALA A 238 1.61 10.98 15.81
CA ALA A 238 1.03 11.38 14.53
C ALA A 238 -0.13 10.43 14.22
N ASP A 239 -1.34 10.98 14.06
CA ASP A 239 -2.54 10.22 13.70
C ASP A 239 -2.80 10.33 12.20
N PHE A 240 -2.81 9.18 11.51
CA PHE A 240 -3.05 9.07 10.07
C PHE A 240 -4.51 8.73 9.75
N GLY A 241 -5.36 8.70 10.77
CA GLY A 241 -6.73 8.22 10.72
C GLY A 241 -6.80 6.71 10.53
N ASN A 242 -8.03 6.18 10.48
CA ASN A 242 -8.28 4.73 10.33
C ASN A 242 -7.62 3.87 11.43
N GLY A 243 -7.40 4.46 12.60
CA GLY A 243 -6.77 3.80 13.72
C GLY A 243 -5.26 3.64 13.63
N VAL A 244 -4.63 4.15 12.56
CA VAL A 244 -3.18 4.07 12.36
C VAL A 244 -2.51 5.30 12.94
N THR A 245 -1.56 5.08 13.84
CA THR A 245 -0.76 6.13 14.47
C THR A 245 0.71 5.80 14.35
N LEU A 246 1.56 6.83 14.36
CA LEU A 246 2.99 6.67 14.52
C LEU A 246 3.40 7.39 15.79
N ILE A 247 4.07 6.65 16.68
CA ILE A 247 4.63 7.19 17.91
C ILE A 247 6.13 7.40 17.65
N TRP A 248 6.58 8.63 17.86
CA TRP A 248 7.98 9.01 17.74
C TRP A 248 8.54 9.33 19.12
N THR A 249 9.70 8.75 19.42
CA THR A 249 10.46 9.08 20.62
C THR A 249 11.80 9.67 20.19
N PRO A 250 12.08 10.96 20.47
CA PRO A 250 13.34 11.58 20.12
C PRO A 250 14.50 10.90 20.86
N ALA A 251 15.69 10.92 20.26
CA ALA A 251 16.90 10.48 20.94
C ALA A 251 17.24 11.44 22.09
N VAL A 252 17.32 10.94 23.33
CA VAL A 252 17.61 11.74 24.53
C VAL A 252 19.10 12.08 24.65
N ASP A 253 19.98 11.25 24.07
CA ASP A 253 21.44 11.44 24.10
C ASP A 253 22.05 11.17 22.72
N LEU A 254 22.67 12.19 22.12
CA LEU A 254 23.33 12.11 20.81
C LEU A 254 24.62 11.26 20.84
N SER A 255 25.16 10.97 22.02
CA SER A 255 26.31 10.09 22.25
C SER A 255 25.91 8.63 22.50
N SER A 256 24.64 8.37 22.82
CA SER A 256 24.11 7.02 23.01
C SER A 256 23.98 6.27 21.68
N THR A 257 24.33 4.98 21.69
CA THR A 257 24.49 4.13 20.51
C THR A 257 23.19 3.74 19.79
N SER A 258 22.01 4.18 20.26
CA SER A 258 20.74 3.57 19.85
C SER A 258 20.00 4.39 18.78
N GLY A 259 20.56 4.42 17.56
CA GLY A 259 19.74 4.69 16.37
C GLY A 259 18.72 3.56 16.13
N VAL A 260 17.77 3.74 15.22
CA VAL A 260 16.81 2.67 14.86
C VAL A 260 17.59 1.39 14.52
N PRO A 261 17.41 0.30 15.29
CA PRO A 261 18.24 -0.88 15.12
C PRO A 261 17.92 -1.58 13.80
N PRO A 262 18.87 -2.30 13.19
CA PRO A 262 18.58 -3.15 12.05
C PRO A 262 17.63 -4.28 12.46
N LEU A 263 16.75 -4.69 11.55
CA LEU A 263 15.94 -5.88 11.72
C LEU A 263 16.79 -7.13 11.42
N GLU A 264 16.65 -8.19 12.21
CA GLU A 264 17.37 -9.45 11.95
C GLU A 264 16.64 -10.34 10.92
N GLY A 265 17.40 -11.00 10.05
CA GLY A 265 16.83 -11.89 9.01
C GLY A 265 15.98 -11.15 7.97
N VAL A 266 16.41 -9.98 7.53
CA VAL A 266 15.67 -9.03 6.68
C VAL A 266 15.22 -9.66 5.34
N PRO A 267 13.97 -9.43 4.88
CA PRO A 267 13.60 -9.75 3.50
C PRO A 267 14.43 -8.93 2.51
N LYS A 268 14.70 -9.48 1.32
CA LYS A 268 15.44 -8.75 0.27
C LYS A 268 14.67 -7.48 -0.10
N ALA A 269 15.32 -6.33 0.07
CA ALA A 269 14.71 -5.05 -0.24
C ALA A 269 14.53 -4.87 -1.76
N PRO A 270 13.35 -4.43 -2.22
CA PRO A 270 13.12 -4.17 -3.63
C PRO A 270 13.87 -2.91 -4.09
N GLN A 271 14.30 -2.91 -5.36
CA GLN A 271 14.65 -1.67 -6.04
C GLN A 271 13.36 -0.93 -6.41
N ILE A 272 13.23 0.32 -5.99
CA ILE A 272 12.03 1.12 -6.22
C ILE A 272 12.23 2.02 -7.43
N TRP A 273 11.41 1.79 -8.44
CA TRP A 273 11.32 2.59 -9.66
C TRP A 273 10.09 3.51 -9.58
N ILE A 274 10.24 4.73 -10.10
CA ILE A 274 9.19 5.73 -10.21
C ILE A 274 8.76 5.80 -11.66
N TYR A 275 7.53 5.35 -11.90
CA TYR A 275 6.97 5.22 -13.22
C TYR A 275 6.20 6.47 -13.63
N PRO A 276 6.21 6.83 -14.91
CA PRO A 276 5.35 7.88 -15.41
C PRO A 276 3.86 7.48 -15.30
N PRO A 277 2.93 8.44 -15.22
CA PRO A 277 1.50 8.16 -15.12
C PRO A 277 0.92 7.81 -16.50
N THR A 278 1.50 6.83 -17.19
CA THR A 278 1.14 6.46 -18.57
C THR A 278 0.71 4.98 -18.66
N PRO A 279 -0.12 4.63 -19.65
CA PRO A 279 -0.52 3.24 -19.91
C PRO A 279 0.67 2.27 -20.05
N ALA A 280 1.82 2.76 -20.54
CA ALA A 280 3.02 1.96 -20.70
C ALA A 280 3.58 1.48 -19.34
N ALA A 281 3.51 2.30 -18.29
CA ALA A 281 3.93 1.91 -16.94
C ALA A 281 3.12 0.72 -16.40
N ASP A 282 1.83 0.69 -16.72
CA ASP A 282 0.88 -0.31 -16.21
C ASP A 282 1.12 -1.70 -16.80
N SER A 283 1.75 -1.79 -17.98
CA SER A 283 2.19 -3.07 -18.56
C SER A 283 3.46 -3.63 -17.92
N ILE A 284 4.20 -2.82 -17.16
CA ILE A 284 5.44 -3.22 -16.48
C ILE A 284 5.16 -3.67 -15.04
N ILE A 285 4.25 -2.99 -14.34
CA ILE A 285 3.91 -3.29 -12.95
C ILE A 285 2.83 -4.37 -12.91
N VAL A 286 3.14 -5.53 -12.35
CA VAL A 286 2.16 -6.61 -12.19
C VAL A 286 1.11 -6.22 -11.15
N ASN A 287 -0.16 -6.13 -11.56
CA ASN A 287 -1.31 -5.76 -10.73
C ASN A 287 -1.07 -4.47 -9.92
N PRO A 288 -1.01 -3.29 -10.56
CA PRO A 288 -0.74 -2.05 -9.86
C PRO A 288 -1.95 -1.63 -9.02
N ILE A 289 -1.67 -1.20 -7.79
CA ILE A 289 -2.50 -0.30 -6.99
C ILE A 289 -2.10 1.13 -7.34
N TYR A 290 -3.07 2.01 -7.52
CA TYR A 290 -2.85 3.40 -7.94
C TYR A 290 -2.86 4.40 -6.76
N PRO A 291 -2.22 5.57 -6.90
CA PRO A 291 -2.00 6.51 -5.81
C PRO A 291 -3.21 6.91 -4.97
N PRO A 292 -4.42 7.12 -5.52
CA PRO A 292 -5.59 7.43 -4.69
C PRO A 292 -5.92 6.39 -3.61
N GLU A 293 -5.43 5.15 -3.74
CA GLU A 293 -5.63 4.09 -2.76
C GLU A 293 -4.52 4.03 -1.69
N TYR A 294 -3.39 4.70 -1.91
CA TYR A 294 -2.24 4.67 -1.02
C TYR A 294 -2.56 5.23 0.38
N LYS A 295 -1.76 4.82 1.35
CA LYS A 295 -1.79 5.32 2.74
C LYS A 295 -0.52 6.11 2.98
N ASP A 296 -0.43 7.24 2.31
CA ASP A 296 0.74 8.07 2.28
C ASP A 296 0.48 9.54 2.58
N PHE A 297 1.49 10.16 3.18
CA PHE A 297 1.34 11.44 3.87
C PHE A 297 2.66 12.21 3.83
N ILE A 298 2.56 13.53 4.00
CA ILE A 298 3.69 14.36 4.40
C ILE A 298 3.68 14.40 5.93
N LEU A 299 4.78 13.99 6.56
CA LEU A 299 4.94 13.95 8.00
C LEU A 299 5.84 15.10 8.46
N VAL A 300 5.30 15.97 9.30
CA VAL A 300 5.99 17.14 9.87
C VAL A 300 6.34 16.87 11.32
N PHE A 301 7.62 17.05 11.66
CA PHE A 301 8.15 16.90 13.02
C PHE A 301 8.03 18.20 13.82
N PRO A 302 8.08 18.13 15.17
CA PRO A 302 8.18 19.32 16.00
C PRO A 302 9.35 20.22 15.58
N ALA A 303 9.16 21.53 15.63
CA ALA A 303 10.09 22.51 15.05
C ALA A 303 11.51 22.46 15.66
N ASP A 304 11.60 22.08 16.93
CA ASP A 304 12.82 21.96 17.72
C ASP A 304 13.51 20.59 17.60
N SER A 305 12.92 19.64 16.87
CA SER A 305 13.49 18.30 16.69
C SER A 305 14.77 18.26 15.85
N GLY A 306 14.98 19.27 15.00
CA GLY A 306 16.05 19.27 13.98
C GLY A 306 15.85 18.23 12.87
N ILE A 307 14.67 17.59 12.78
CA ILE A 307 14.32 16.62 11.76
C ILE A 307 13.44 17.30 10.71
N LYS A 308 13.91 17.33 9.46
CA LYS A 308 13.14 17.87 8.34
C LYS A 308 11.89 17.01 8.08
N PRO A 309 10.77 17.62 7.62
CA PRO A 309 9.61 16.89 7.14
C PRO A 309 9.97 15.83 6.10
N LEU A 310 9.24 14.73 6.10
CA LEU A 310 9.46 13.59 5.20
C LEU A 310 8.14 13.07 4.63
N TYR A 311 8.21 12.34 3.52
CA TYR A 311 7.09 11.58 2.99
C TYR A 311 7.06 10.20 3.67
N ILE A 312 5.88 9.73 4.06
CA ILE A 312 5.68 8.44 4.70
C ILE A 312 4.59 7.64 3.98
N VAL A 313 4.77 6.33 3.83
CA VAL A 313 3.72 5.39 3.37
C VAL A 313 3.70 4.12 4.22
N PHE A 314 2.49 3.62 4.49
CA PHE A 314 2.23 2.40 5.26
C PHE A 314 1.72 1.26 4.38
N SER A 315 1.99 0.03 4.80
CA SER A 315 1.28 -1.18 4.37
C SER A 315 0.50 -1.75 5.57
N LEU A 316 -0.81 -1.98 5.40
CA LEU A 316 -1.66 -2.60 6.43
C LEU A 316 -1.45 -4.12 6.40
N ARG A 317 -1.67 -4.81 7.53
CA ARG A 317 -1.54 -6.27 7.58
C ARG A 317 -2.88 -6.97 7.77
N PHE A 318 -3.10 -7.98 6.94
CA PHE A 318 -4.18 -8.94 7.10
C PHE A 318 -3.73 -10.11 7.98
N HIS A 319 -4.58 -10.49 8.91
CA HIS A 319 -4.43 -11.69 9.71
C HIS A 319 -5.65 -12.58 9.53
N ALA A 320 -5.43 -13.81 9.05
CA ALA A 320 -6.52 -14.78 8.90
C ALA A 320 -7.02 -15.21 10.29
N ALA A 321 -8.27 -14.94 10.62
CA ALA A 321 -8.83 -15.39 11.89
C ALA A 321 -8.98 -16.92 11.87
N ARG A 322 -8.41 -17.61 12.87
CA ARG A 322 -8.39 -19.09 12.96
C ARG A 322 -9.77 -19.75 12.91
N TYR A 323 -10.82 -19.00 13.23
CA TYR A 323 -12.19 -19.50 13.27
C TYR A 323 -12.95 -19.35 11.96
N HIS A 324 -12.36 -18.70 10.95
CA HIS A 324 -12.88 -18.68 9.59
C HIS A 324 -12.26 -19.85 8.80
N GLY A 325 -13.10 -20.78 8.37
CA GLY A 325 -12.68 -21.88 7.49
C GLY A 325 -12.58 -21.44 6.02
N LYS A 326 -12.19 -22.37 5.14
CA LYS A 326 -12.18 -22.15 3.67
C LYS A 326 -13.59 -22.16 3.05
N THR A 327 -14.58 -22.64 3.79
CA THR A 327 -15.97 -22.77 3.36
C THR A 327 -16.90 -22.15 4.39
N ASP A 328 -18.06 -21.68 3.93
CA ASP A 328 -19.10 -21.21 4.83
C ASP A 328 -19.60 -22.35 5.71
N THR A 329 -20.02 -21.98 6.92
CA THR A 329 -20.75 -22.85 7.84
C THR A 329 -22.07 -22.14 8.20
N PRO A 330 -23.06 -22.85 8.77
CA PRO A 330 -24.31 -22.21 9.19
C PRO A 330 -24.15 -21.04 10.17
N VAL A 331 -23.02 -20.99 10.89
CA VAL A 331 -22.76 -20.00 11.94
C VAL A 331 -21.71 -18.97 11.53
N LYS A 332 -20.79 -19.32 10.62
CA LYS A 332 -19.62 -18.50 10.28
C LYS A 332 -19.40 -18.46 8.78
N SER A 333 -19.17 -17.26 8.27
CA SER A 333 -18.67 -17.08 6.91
C SER A 333 -17.24 -17.58 6.78
N LYS A 334 -16.86 -17.98 5.57
CA LYS A 334 -15.48 -18.31 5.24
C LYS A 334 -14.56 -17.09 5.31
N GLY A 335 -13.28 -17.36 5.47
CA GLY A 335 -12.23 -16.35 5.35
C GLY A 335 -11.95 -16.06 3.87
N PRO A 336 -11.40 -14.88 3.55
CA PRO A 336 -10.92 -14.58 2.21
C PRO A 336 -9.71 -15.44 1.86
N GLU A 337 -9.58 -15.83 0.59
CA GLU A 337 -8.44 -16.61 0.11
C GLU A 337 -7.20 -15.72 -0.05
N ASN A 338 -7.40 -14.47 -0.47
CA ASN A 338 -6.35 -13.46 -0.69
C ASN A 338 -6.59 -12.25 0.22
N GLY A 339 -6.71 -12.49 1.52
CA GLY A 339 -7.14 -11.47 2.48
C GLY A 339 -6.22 -10.25 2.58
N GLN A 340 -4.91 -10.41 2.39
CA GLN A 340 -3.96 -9.28 2.34
C GLN A 340 -4.21 -8.39 1.12
N GLU A 341 -4.29 -8.98 -0.08
CA GLU A 341 -4.57 -8.25 -1.33
C GLU A 341 -5.95 -7.55 -1.25
N ALA A 342 -6.94 -8.22 -0.66
CA ALA A 342 -8.27 -7.66 -0.43
C ALA A 342 -8.27 -6.53 0.62
N LEU A 343 -7.38 -6.55 1.61
CA LEU A 343 -7.22 -5.48 2.60
C LEU A 343 -6.50 -4.28 1.98
N ASP A 344 -5.45 -4.51 1.20
CA ASP A 344 -4.67 -3.44 0.55
C ASP A 344 -5.52 -2.64 -0.46
N ASN A 345 -6.50 -3.29 -1.09
CA ASN A 345 -7.45 -2.64 -2.00
C ASN A 345 -8.76 -2.19 -1.30
N SER A 346 -8.85 -2.28 0.03
CA SER A 346 -10.08 -2.01 0.76
C SER A 346 -10.31 -0.52 1.03
N VAL A 347 -11.58 -0.17 1.19
CA VAL A 347 -12.05 1.18 1.51
C VAL A 347 -12.69 1.20 2.90
N GLN A 348 -12.42 2.26 3.66
CA GLN A 348 -13.03 2.45 4.98
C GLN A 348 -14.52 2.72 4.84
N ILE A 349 -15.36 2.04 5.64
CA ILE A 349 -16.83 2.14 5.49
C ILE A 349 -17.35 3.49 5.97
N LYS A 350 -16.81 4.02 7.08
CA LYS A 350 -17.18 5.35 7.59
C LYS A 350 -16.02 5.94 8.40
N PRO A 351 -15.91 7.28 8.50
CA PRO A 351 -14.82 7.93 9.22
C PRO A 351 -14.69 7.50 10.69
N THR A 352 -15.81 7.18 11.34
CA THR A 352 -15.87 6.82 12.77
C THR A 352 -15.67 5.33 13.06
N SER A 353 -15.32 4.53 12.05
CA SER A 353 -15.14 3.09 12.21
C SER A 353 -13.95 2.62 11.40
N GLU A 354 -13.08 1.85 12.02
CA GLU A 354 -11.91 1.26 11.37
C GLU A 354 -12.29 0.13 10.41
N ARG A 355 -13.52 -0.41 10.52
CA ARG A 355 -14.05 -1.42 9.60
C ARG A 355 -13.91 -1.01 8.13
N ARG A 356 -13.37 -1.92 7.33
CA ARG A 356 -13.13 -1.74 5.89
C ARG A 356 -13.92 -2.76 5.10
N ILE A 357 -14.09 -2.48 3.82
CA ILE A 357 -14.59 -3.45 2.85
C ILE A 357 -13.72 -3.42 1.60
N GLY A 358 -13.27 -4.59 1.19
CA GLY A 358 -12.47 -4.78 -0.02
C GLY A 358 -13.05 -5.88 -0.89
N ILE A 359 -12.32 -6.20 -1.95
CA ILE A 359 -12.70 -7.26 -2.90
C ILE A 359 -11.50 -8.18 -3.04
N ASP A 360 -11.71 -9.48 -2.83
CA ASP A 360 -10.72 -10.49 -3.18
C ASP A 360 -10.53 -10.49 -4.70
N PRO A 361 -9.37 -10.06 -5.21
CA PRO A 361 -9.19 -9.82 -6.63
C PRO A 361 -9.14 -11.11 -7.45
N LYS A 362 -8.99 -12.29 -6.81
CA LYS A 362 -8.94 -13.58 -7.53
C LYS A 362 -10.28 -14.28 -7.47
N THR A 363 -10.92 -14.28 -6.31
CA THR A 363 -12.20 -14.98 -6.09
C THR A 363 -13.42 -14.11 -6.42
N ASN A 364 -13.25 -12.79 -6.61
CA ASN A 364 -14.34 -11.83 -6.82
C ASN A 364 -15.34 -11.83 -5.65
N GLU A 365 -14.81 -11.85 -4.43
CA GLU A 365 -15.62 -11.90 -3.21
C GLU A 365 -15.51 -10.60 -2.43
N PHE A 366 -16.63 -10.12 -1.88
CA PHE A 366 -16.58 -8.99 -0.96
C PHE A 366 -16.05 -9.45 0.39
N VAL A 367 -15.04 -8.75 0.89
CA VAL A 367 -14.39 -9.07 2.16
C VAL A 367 -14.63 -7.92 3.11
N VAL A 368 -15.34 -8.20 4.20
CA VAL A 368 -15.52 -7.25 5.29
C VAL A 368 -14.37 -7.45 6.27
N PHE A 369 -13.66 -6.38 6.56
CA PHE A 369 -12.52 -6.38 7.47
C PHE A 369 -12.91 -5.72 8.77
N ASP A 370 -12.89 -6.50 9.83
CA ASP A 370 -12.99 -6.03 11.20
C ASP A 370 -11.58 -5.78 11.74
N HIS A 371 -11.38 -4.60 12.32
CA HIS A 371 -10.17 -4.31 13.06
C HIS A 371 -10.27 -4.98 14.43
N THR A 372 -9.24 -5.73 14.82
CA THR A 372 -9.23 -6.52 16.08
C THR A 372 -8.22 -6.02 17.10
N GLY A 373 -7.77 -4.76 16.94
CA GLY A 373 -6.69 -4.14 17.71
C GLY A 373 -5.36 -4.11 16.95
N GLY A 374 -4.54 -3.07 17.19
CA GLY A 374 -3.26 -2.90 16.49
C GLY A 374 -3.41 -2.55 15.01
N ASP A 375 -2.77 -3.29 14.11
CA ASP A 375 -2.90 -3.14 12.64
C ASP A 375 -3.54 -4.38 11.99
N ASP A 376 -4.02 -5.33 12.81
CA ASP A 376 -4.46 -6.63 12.34
C ASP A 376 -5.94 -6.58 11.97
N TYR A 377 -6.19 -6.68 10.67
CA TYR A 377 -7.53 -6.82 10.13
C TYR A 377 -7.88 -8.29 9.94
N HIS A 378 -9.03 -8.69 10.47
CA HIS A 378 -9.64 -9.99 10.20
C HIS A 378 -10.72 -9.81 9.15
N GLY A 379 -10.55 -10.52 8.04
CA GLY A 379 -11.48 -10.49 6.93
C GLY A 379 -12.41 -11.68 6.96
N HIS A 380 -13.66 -11.45 6.58
CA HIS A 380 -14.61 -12.51 6.30
C HIS A 380 -15.38 -12.20 5.03
N VAL A 381 -15.64 -13.23 4.25
CA VAL A 381 -16.37 -13.09 2.98
C VAL A 381 -17.85 -12.86 3.26
N ARG A 382 -18.46 -11.94 2.51
CA ARG A 382 -19.91 -11.68 2.54
C ARG A 382 -20.48 -11.56 1.14
N ALA A 383 -21.65 -12.14 0.93
CA ALA A 383 -22.42 -11.91 -0.29
C ALA A 383 -23.00 -10.48 -0.32
N TRP A 384 -23.16 -9.91 -1.52
CA TRP A 384 -23.69 -8.55 -1.69
C TRP A 384 -25.01 -8.30 -0.96
N ASN A 385 -25.95 -9.23 -1.03
CA ASN A 385 -27.25 -9.12 -0.37
C ASN A 385 -27.18 -9.17 1.16
N LYS A 386 -26.05 -9.59 1.73
CA LYS A 386 -25.77 -9.61 3.17
C LYS A 386 -24.92 -8.42 3.64
N LEU A 387 -24.43 -7.57 2.73
CA LEU A 387 -23.72 -6.35 3.09
C LEU A 387 -24.68 -5.30 3.65
N HIS A 388 -24.20 -4.56 4.67
CA HIS A 388 -24.88 -3.37 5.16
C HIS A 388 -24.95 -2.29 4.06
N GLN A 389 -25.95 -1.42 4.10
CA GLN A 389 -26.12 -0.41 3.05
C GLN A 389 -24.93 0.54 2.94
N ASP A 390 -24.31 0.92 4.05
CA ASP A 390 -23.10 1.77 4.05
C ASP A 390 -21.93 1.12 3.31
N MET A 391 -21.74 -0.19 3.49
CA MET A 391 -20.70 -0.95 2.79
C MET A 391 -20.93 -0.91 1.28
N LYS A 392 -22.18 -1.11 0.84
CA LYS A 392 -22.56 -1.03 -0.58
C LYS A 392 -22.31 0.37 -1.13
N ASN A 393 -22.75 1.40 -0.41
CA ASN A 393 -22.60 2.80 -0.82
C ASN A 393 -21.12 3.17 -1.01
N VAL A 394 -20.25 2.72 -0.11
CA VAL A 394 -18.81 3.00 -0.18
C VAL A 394 -18.16 2.27 -1.35
N LEU A 395 -18.52 1.00 -1.60
CA LEU A 395 -18.05 0.25 -2.78
C LEU A 395 -18.51 0.92 -4.09
N ILE A 396 -19.76 1.39 -4.15
CA ILE A 396 -20.30 2.11 -5.32
C ILE A 396 -19.60 3.45 -5.51
N LYS A 397 -19.43 4.23 -4.44
CA LYS A 397 -18.70 5.52 -4.47
C LYS A 397 -17.24 5.33 -4.90
N ALA A 398 -16.61 4.26 -4.44
CA ALA A 398 -15.26 3.86 -4.84
C ALA A 398 -15.20 3.20 -6.23
N LYS A 399 -16.34 3.05 -6.92
CA LYS A 399 -16.47 2.38 -8.23
C LYS A 399 -15.93 0.95 -8.25
N LYS A 400 -16.00 0.25 -7.12
CA LYS A 400 -15.61 -1.16 -6.97
C LYS A 400 -16.77 -2.12 -7.23
N ALA A 401 -18.02 -1.66 -7.09
CA ALA A 401 -19.22 -2.43 -7.43
C ALA A 401 -20.35 -1.52 -7.93
N ASP A 402 -21.30 -2.07 -8.70
CA ASP A 402 -22.52 -1.36 -9.09
C ASP A 402 -23.64 -1.53 -8.04
N THR A 403 -24.81 -0.91 -8.28
CA THR A 403 -25.97 -0.99 -7.38
C THR A 403 -26.56 -2.39 -7.27
N LYS A 404 -26.24 -3.28 -8.21
CA LYS A 404 -26.69 -4.68 -8.23
C LYS A 404 -25.69 -5.63 -7.56
N GLY A 405 -24.52 -5.13 -7.17
CA GLY A 405 -23.46 -5.92 -6.57
C GLY A 405 -22.56 -6.62 -7.57
N ASN A 406 -22.61 -6.23 -8.84
CA ASN A 406 -21.62 -6.67 -9.80
C ASN A 406 -20.32 -5.95 -9.49
N ILE A 407 -19.25 -6.73 -9.32
CA ILE A 407 -17.91 -6.18 -9.10
C ILE A 407 -17.44 -5.54 -10.41
N LEU A 408 -17.14 -4.25 -10.34
CA LEU A 408 -16.72 -3.49 -11.51
C LEU A 408 -15.26 -3.81 -11.80
N GLY A 409 -14.99 -4.22 -13.04
CA GLY A 409 -13.65 -4.63 -13.47
C GLY A 409 -13.31 -6.11 -13.21
N ALA A 410 -14.21 -6.88 -12.61
CA ALA A 410 -14.13 -8.34 -12.59
C ALA A 410 -15.04 -8.91 -13.69
N LYS A 411 -14.52 -9.69 -14.64
CA LYS A 411 -15.39 -10.42 -15.56
C LYS A 411 -15.94 -11.70 -14.92
N GLN A 412 -17.22 -11.94 -15.20
CA GLN A 412 -18.04 -13.08 -14.75
C GLN A 412 -17.48 -14.43 -15.22
#